data_AF-A0A409VBZ0-F1
#
_entry.id   AF-A0A409VBZ0-F1
#
_cell.length_a   1.000
_cell.length_b   1.000
_cell.length_c   1.000
_cell.angle_alpha   90.00
_cell.angle_beta   90.00
_cell.angle_gamma   90.00
#
_symmetry.space_group_name_H-M   'P 1'
#
loop_
_entity.id
_entity.type
_entity.pdbx_description
1 polymer ?
#
loop_
_entity_poly.entity_id
_entity_poly.type
_entity_poly.pdbx_seq_one_letter_code
_entity_poly.pdbx_strand_id
1 'polypeptide(L)'
;MQDQHKEHEDGIAEIQVEQEVTDQIDELVKAHVAECLRAHIPQDLQDEIATSKRELERLTHSLHNSESRRANADLRSDKPDSLLATMKMAEDGKVSTRYPKDLKELFGLDNNTTLALMSDYDIERSPGSSEIVNLNKFIHFCGVRYQLVGFAAR
;
A
#
# COMPACT_ATOMS: atom_id res chain seq x y z
N MET A 1 44.03 12.88 -22.79
CA MET A 1 43.04 13.02 -21.69
C MET A 1 41.83 13.89 -22.09
N GLN A 2 41.69 14.35 -23.35
CA GLN A 2 40.55 15.16 -23.78
C GLN A 2 39.44 14.35 -24.48
N ASP A 3 39.70 13.14 -24.96
CA ASP A 3 38.70 12.35 -25.71
C ASP A 3 37.65 11.67 -24.82
N GLN A 4 37.99 11.26 -23.60
CA GLN A 4 37.05 10.57 -22.70
C GLN A 4 35.97 11.48 -22.10
N HIS A 5 36.17 12.80 -22.13
CA HIS A 5 35.18 13.75 -21.62
C HIS A 5 34.09 14.09 -22.66
N LYS A 6 34.39 13.90 -23.95
CA LYS A 6 33.50 14.27 -25.06
C LYS A 6 32.50 13.15 -25.39
N GLU A 7 32.96 11.89 -25.34
CA GLU A 7 32.09 10.72 -25.51
C GLU A 7 31.01 10.59 -24.42
N HIS A 8 31.29 11.11 -23.22
CA HIS A 8 30.36 11.05 -22.10
C HIS A 8 29.27 12.14 -22.15
N GLU A 9 29.52 13.26 -22.84
CA GLU A 9 28.53 14.33 -23.06
C GLU A 9 27.59 14.00 -24.22
N ASP A 10 28.11 13.42 -25.32
CA ASP A 10 27.31 12.99 -26.46
C ASP A 10 26.33 11.86 -26.08
N GLY A 11 26.78 10.89 -25.26
CA GLY A 11 25.91 9.81 -24.78
C GLY A 11 24.79 10.27 -23.83
N ILE A 12 24.96 11.38 -23.11
CA ILE A 12 23.91 11.95 -22.24
C ILE A 12 22.90 12.76 -23.06
N ALA A 13 23.36 13.45 -24.10
CA ALA A 13 22.50 14.19 -25.02
C ALA A 13 21.60 13.25 -25.84
N GLU A 14 22.12 12.12 -26.31
CA GLU A 14 21.36 11.12 -27.08
C GLU A 14 20.23 10.48 -26.26
N ILE A 15 20.50 10.16 -24.98
CA ILE A 15 19.49 9.62 -24.04
C ILE A 15 18.39 10.66 -23.76
N GLN A 16 18.74 11.94 -23.59
CA GLN A 16 17.75 12.99 -23.33
C GLN A 16 16.82 13.22 -24.53
N VAL A 17 17.37 13.18 -25.75
CA VAL A 17 16.58 13.32 -26.98
C VAL A 17 15.66 12.11 -27.20
N GLU A 18 16.13 10.89 -26.95
CA GLU A 18 15.27 9.71 -27.01
C GLU A 18 14.11 9.77 -26.01
N GLN A 19 14.38 10.22 -24.79
CA GLN A 19 13.35 10.42 -23.78
C GLN A 19 12.31 11.45 -24.23
N GLU A 20 12.77 12.59 -24.75
CA GLU A 20 11.91 13.69 -25.20
C GLU A 20 11.06 13.30 -26.42
N VAL A 21 11.62 12.53 -27.36
CA VAL A 21 10.89 11.97 -28.50
C VAL A 21 9.85 10.96 -28.03
N THR A 22 10.19 10.11 -27.07
CA THR A 22 9.25 9.11 -26.51
C THR A 22 8.06 9.80 -25.83
N ASP A 23 8.32 10.84 -25.03
CA ASP A 23 7.28 11.61 -24.35
C ASP A 23 6.35 12.32 -25.35
N GLN A 24 6.91 12.87 -26.44
CA GLN A 24 6.12 13.49 -27.51
C GLN A 24 5.25 12.48 -28.26
N ILE A 25 5.78 11.28 -28.51
CA ILE A 25 5.02 10.19 -29.14
C ILE A 25 3.86 9.77 -28.23
N ASP A 26 4.11 9.60 -26.93
CA ASP A 26 3.07 9.22 -25.96
C ASP A 26 1.93 10.24 -25.90
N GLU A 27 2.25 11.54 -25.92
CA GLU A 27 1.24 12.60 -25.96
C GLU A 27 0.44 12.62 -27.27
N LEU A 28 1.10 12.42 -28.42
CA LEU A 28 0.42 12.31 -29.72
C LEU A 28 -0.52 11.09 -29.77
N VAL A 29 -0.06 9.94 -29.26
CA VAL A 29 -0.85 8.71 -29.21
C VAL A 29 -2.05 8.88 -28.28
N LYS A 30 -1.87 9.46 -27.08
CA LYS A 30 -2.99 9.77 -26.18
C LYS A 30 -4.03 10.65 -26.85
N ALA A 31 -3.61 11.71 -27.54
CA ALA A 31 -4.52 12.63 -28.20
C ALA A 31 -5.35 11.93 -29.29
N HIS A 32 -4.69 11.14 -30.15
CA HIS A 32 -5.38 10.39 -31.21
C HIS A 32 -6.27 9.28 -30.65
N VAL A 33 -5.82 8.53 -29.65
CA VAL A 33 -6.64 7.49 -29.00
C VAL A 33 -7.87 8.13 -28.34
N ALA A 34 -7.74 9.27 -27.67
CA ALA A 34 -8.88 9.97 -27.08
C ALA A 34 -9.89 10.47 -28.13
N GLU A 35 -9.43 10.87 -29.31
CA GLU A 35 -10.30 11.25 -30.43
C GLU A 35 -11.01 10.03 -31.04
N CYS A 36 -10.28 8.94 -31.30
CA CYS A 36 -10.85 7.68 -31.77
C CYS A 36 -11.85 7.07 -30.78
N LEU A 37 -11.55 7.11 -29.48
CA LEU A 37 -12.42 6.62 -28.42
C LEU A 37 -13.71 7.45 -28.35
N ARG A 38 -13.65 8.78 -28.44
CA ARG A 38 -14.85 9.63 -28.48
C ARG A 38 -15.73 9.36 -29.71
N ALA A 39 -15.12 9.02 -30.85
CA ALA A 39 -15.86 8.73 -32.07
C ALA A 39 -16.54 7.34 -32.05
N HIS A 40 -16.02 6.37 -31.31
CA HIS A 40 -16.48 4.97 -31.36
C HIS A 40 -17.07 4.43 -30.06
N ILE A 41 -16.76 5.04 -28.92
CA ILE A 41 -17.23 4.62 -27.59
C ILE A 41 -17.87 5.83 -26.89
N PRO A 42 -19.20 5.81 -26.65
CA PRO A 42 -19.89 6.81 -25.85
C PRO A 42 -19.15 7.11 -24.54
N GLN A 43 -19.07 8.38 -24.18
CA GLN A 43 -18.34 8.84 -22.98
C GLN A 43 -18.87 8.16 -21.71
N ASP A 44 -20.17 7.94 -21.67
CA ASP A 44 -20.94 7.25 -20.65
C ASP A 44 -20.43 5.82 -20.40
N LEU A 45 -20.05 5.06 -21.45
CA LEU A 45 -19.42 3.74 -21.30
C LEU A 45 -17.98 3.83 -20.82
N GLN A 46 -17.25 4.89 -21.20
CA GLN A 46 -15.88 5.11 -20.70
C GLN A 46 -15.88 5.42 -19.20
N ASP A 47 -16.84 6.23 -18.76
CA ASP A 47 -17.06 6.59 -17.36
C ASP A 47 -17.51 5.38 -16.53
N GLU A 48 -18.36 4.52 -17.10
CA GLU A 48 -18.77 3.25 -16.50
C GLU A 48 -17.55 2.33 -16.31
N ILE A 49 -16.73 2.12 -17.36
CA ILE A 49 -15.52 1.30 -17.26
C ILE A 49 -14.56 1.87 -16.20
N ALA A 50 -14.36 3.18 -16.17
CA ALA A 50 -13.51 3.83 -15.17
C ALA A 50 -14.04 3.59 -13.75
N THR A 51 -15.36 3.64 -13.56
CA THR A 51 -16.01 3.37 -12.27
C THR A 51 -15.87 1.92 -11.87
N SER A 52 -16.16 0.98 -12.78
CA SER A 52 -16.02 -0.46 -12.53
C SER A 52 -14.57 -0.85 -12.22
N LYS A 53 -13.58 -0.26 -12.89
CA LYS A 53 -12.17 -0.48 -12.59
C LYS A 53 -11.82 -0.07 -11.16
N ARG A 54 -12.23 1.13 -10.72
CA ARG A 54 -12.02 1.58 -9.35
C ARG A 54 -12.70 0.66 -8.34
N GLU A 55 -13.90 0.18 -8.65
CA GLU A 55 -14.59 -0.76 -7.78
C GLU A 55 -13.87 -2.12 -7.68
N LEU A 56 -13.38 -2.65 -8.82
CA LEU A 56 -12.58 -3.88 -8.84
C LEU A 56 -11.29 -3.74 -8.04
N GLU A 57 -10.60 -2.60 -8.12
CA GLU A 57 -9.41 -2.31 -7.32
C GLU A 57 -9.75 -2.32 -5.82
N ARG A 58 -10.84 -1.63 -5.42
CA ARG A 58 -11.34 -1.64 -4.04
C ARG A 58 -11.67 -3.04 -3.54
N LEU A 59 -12.36 -3.84 -4.35
CA LEU A 59 -12.69 -5.24 -4.02
C LEU A 59 -11.43 -6.10 -3.91
N THR A 60 -10.45 -5.89 -4.78
CA THR A 60 -9.17 -6.59 -4.75
C THR A 60 -8.40 -6.28 -3.47
N HIS A 61 -8.37 -5.02 -3.02
CA HIS A 61 -7.78 -4.64 -1.74
C HIS A 61 -8.50 -5.27 -0.56
N SER A 62 -9.84 -5.26 -0.57
CA SER A 62 -10.65 -5.88 0.48
C SER A 62 -10.45 -7.39 0.56
N LEU A 63 -10.40 -8.08 -0.59
CA LEU A 63 -10.15 -9.51 -0.68
C LEU A 63 -8.77 -9.85 -0.11
N HIS A 64 -7.73 -9.13 -0.55
CA HIS A 64 -6.37 -9.29 -0.01
C HIS A 64 -6.35 -9.15 1.51
N ASN A 65 -6.98 -8.10 2.06
CA ASN A 65 -7.04 -7.89 3.51
C ASN A 65 -7.80 -9.01 4.24
N SER A 66 -8.83 -9.60 3.61
CA SER A 66 -9.54 -10.75 4.17
C SER A 66 -8.67 -12.00 4.20
N GLU A 67 -7.93 -12.27 3.13
CA GLU A 67 -6.98 -13.38 3.03
C GLU A 67 -5.81 -13.21 4.00
N SER A 68 -5.25 -12.01 4.11
CA SER A 68 -4.21 -11.68 5.08
C SER A 68 -4.69 -11.91 6.51
N ARG A 69 -5.90 -11.45 6.88
CA ARG A 69 -6.48 -11.72 8.20
C ARG A 69 -6.66 -13.22 8.44
N ARG A 70 -7.09 -13.98 7.42
CA ARG A 70 -7.23 -15.44 7.53
C ARG A 70 -5.89 -16.12 7.77
N ALA A 71 -4.85 -15.75 7.03
CA ALA A 71 -3.50 -16.26 7.21
C ALA A 71 -2.94 -15.90 8.59
N ASN A 72 -3.13 -14.65 9.03
CA ASN A 72 -2.69 -14.17 10.33
C ASN A 72 -3.42 -14.85 11.50
N ALA A 73 -4.67 -15.27 11.29
CA ALA A 73 -5.46 -15.96 12.29
C ALA A 73 -4.93 -17.37 12.61
N ASP A 74 -4.17 -17.98 11.70
CA ASP A 74 -3.55 -19.29 11.88
C ASP A 74 -2.17 -19.20 12.57
N LEU A 75 -1.65 -17.98 12.77
CA LEU A 75 -0.39 -17.75 13.47
C LEU A 75 -0.49 -18.11 14.96
N ARG A 76 0.59 -18.66 15.50
CA ARG A 76 0.67 -19.13 16.89
C ARG A 76 1.61 -18.27 17.71
N SER A 77 1.30 -18.12 19.00
CA SER A 77 2.08 -17.32 19.94
C SER A 77 3.45 -17.93 20.30
N ASP A 78 3.65 -19.22 20.07
CA ASP A 78 4.90 -19.94 20.34
C ASP A 78 5.97 -19.73 19.25
N LYS A 79 5.63 -19.05 18.14
CA LYS A 79 6.53 -18.79 17.01
C LYS A 79 6.59 -17.30 16.69
N PRO A 80 7.32 -16.49 17.47
CA PRO A 80 7.34 -15.04 17.33
C PRO A 80 7.94 -14.56 15.99
N ASP A 81 8.81 -15.35 15.37
CA ASP A 81 9.44 -15.00 14.07
C ASP A 81 8.53 -15.37 12.87
N SER A 82 7.28 -15.78 13.10
CA SER A 82 6.35 -16.07 12.01
C SER A 82 5.96 -14.79 11.28
N LEU A 83 6.10 -14.81 9.95
CA LEU A 83 5.78 -13.68 9.08
C LEU A 83 4.31 -13.30 9.19
N LEU A 84 4.06 -11.99 9.29
CA LEU A 84 2.74 -11.41 9.30
C LEU A 84 2.33 -11.07 7.86
N ALA A 85 1.19 -11.58 7.42
CA ALA A 85 0.61 -11.21 6.14
C ALA A 85 0.17 -9.73 6.19
N THR A 86 0.55 -8.97 5.16
CA THR A 86 0.41 -7.52 5.14
C THR A 86 -1.02 -7.07 4.91
N MET A 87 -1.36 -5.89 5.44
CA MET A 87 -2.65 -5.23 5.19
C MET A 87 -2.44 -4.05 4.23
N LYS A 88 -3.34 -3.90 3.26
CA LYS A 88 -3.40 -2.77 2.33
C LYS A 88 -4.29 -1.65 2.88
N MET A 89 -3.80 -0.42 2.77
CA MET A 89 -4.54 0.81 3.10
C MET A 89 -5.64 1.02 2.05
N ALA A 90 -6.77 1.60 2.49
CA ALA A 90 -7.93 1.79 1.62
C ALA A 90 -7.72 2.89 0.56
N GLU A 91 -6.91 3.91 0.86
CA GLU A 91 -6.70 5.08 0.02
C GLU A 91 -5.87 4.79 -1.23
N ASP A 92 -4.71 4.14 -1.08
CA ASP A 92 -3.75 3.92 -2.17
C ASP A 92 -3.43 2.44 -2.43
N GLY A 93 -4.01 1.51 -1.66
CA GLY A 93 -3.75 0.08 -1.80
C GLY A 93 -2.35 -0.37 -1.38
N LYS A 94 -1.52 0.53 -0.83
CA LYS A 94 -0.17 0.22 -0.37
C LYS A 94 -0.20 -0.31 1.06
N VAL A 95 0.94 -0.84 1.48
CA VAL A 95 1.18 -1.26 2.86
C VAL A 95 1.89 -0.11 3.58
N SER A 96 1.51 0.18 4.82
CA SER A 96 2.22 1.18 5.61
C SER A 96 3.70 0.80 5.74
N THR A 97 4.59 1.78 5.62
CA THR A 97 6.04 1.59 5.81
C THR A 97 6.41 1.19 7.24
N ARG A 98 5.48 1.39 8.18
CA ARG A 98 5.60 1.04 9.60
C ARG A 98 5.02 -0.34 9.91
N TYR A 99 4.47 -1.04 8.91
CA TYR A 99 3.81 -2.32 9.12
C TYR A 99 4.82 -3.38 9.61
N PRO A 100 4.54 -4.09 10.71
CA PRO A 100 5.46 -5.08 11.27
C PRO A 100 5.59 -6.30 10.35
N LYS A 101 6.80 -6.85 10.24
CA LYS A 101 7.09 -7.99 9.36
C LYS A 101 6.68 -9.33 9.94
N ASP A 102 6.75 -9.45 11.26
CA ASP A 102 6.49 -10.67 12.01
C ASP A 102 5.75 -10.38 13.32
N LEU A 103 5.38 -11.44 14.04
CA LEU A 103 4.70 -11.30 15.32
C LEU A 103 5.57 -10.60 16.36
N LYS A 104 6.88 -10.83 16.36
CA LYS A 104 7.82 -10.21 17.29
C LYS A 104 7.80 -8.68 17.16
N GLU A 105 7.89 -8.17 15.95
CA GLU A 105 7.78 -6.73 15.66
C GLU A 105 6.38 -6.21 16.01
N LEU A 106 5.32 -6.96 15.69
CA LEU A 106 3.94 -6.57 16.00
C LEU A 106 3.69 -6.38 17.50
N PHE A 107 4.14 -7.33 18.33
CA PHE A 107 3.99 -7.24 19.79
C PHE A 107 5.00 -6.28 20.45
N GLY A 108 6.05 -5.90 19.72
CA GLY A 108 7.08 -4.94 20.15
C GLY A 108 6.81 -3.49 19.75
N LEU A 109 5.66 -3.20 19.12
CA LEU A 109 5.30 -1.84 18.70
C LEU A 109 5.17 -0.90 19.90
N ASP A 110 5.80 0.27 19.81
CA ASP A 110 5.59 1.34 20.77
C ASP A 110 4.27 2.08 20.50
N ASN A 111 3.84 2.87 21.47
CA ASN A 111 2.57 3.60 21.39
C ASN A 111 2.54 4.59 20.20
N ASN A 112 3.62 5.29 19.90
CA ASN A 112 3.63 6.27 18.81
C ASN A 112 3.48 5.57 17.45
N THR A 113 4.23 4.49 17.24
CA THR A 113 4.12 3.69 16.00
C THR A 113 2.74 3.05 15.87
N THR A 114 2.17 2.54 16.97
CA THR A 114 0.82 1.99 17.00
C THR A 114 -0.22 3.03 16.60
N LEU A 115 -0.17 4.24 17.16
CA LEU A 115 -1.11 5.32 16.84
C LEU A 115 -0.96 5.82 15.40
N ALA A 116 0.27 5.85 14.88
CA ALA A 116 0.54 6.15 13.48
C ALA A 116 -0.07 5.08 12.56
N LEU A 117 0.15 3.80 12.84
CA LEU A 117 -0.46 2.68 12.10
C LEU A 117 -2.00 2.73 12.16
N MET A 118 -2.57 3.00 13.32
CA MET A 118 -4.02 3.20 13.43
C MET A 118 -4.52 4.35 12.56
N SER A 119 -3.73 5.41 12.38
CA SER A 119 -4.05 6.49 11.44
C SER A 119 -3.99 6.03 9.99
N ASP A 120 -2.90 5.36 9.62
CA ASP A 120 -2.65 4.88 8.26
C ASP A 120 -3.77 3.93 7.76
N TYR A 121 -4.34 3.14 8.68
CA TYR A 121 -5.38 2.17 8.39
C TYR A 121 -6.80 2.61 8.78
N ASP A 122 -6.99 3.89 9.14
CA ASP A 122 -8.28 4.47 9.54
C ASP A 122 -8.99 3.70 10.68
N ILE A 123 -8.22 3.33 11.70
CA ILE A 123 -8.70 2.60 12.88
C ILE A 123 -8.96 3.60 14.01
N GLU A 124 -10.18 3.59 14.54
CA GLU A 124 -10.57 4.44 15.66
C GLU A 124 -9.75 4.18 16.93
N ARG A 125 -9.02 5.21 17.36
CA ARG A 125 -8.27 5.25 18.62
C ARG A 125 -9.21 5.26 19.80
N SER A 126 -8.82 4.63 20.91
CA SER A 126 -9.51 4.79 22.19
C SER A 126 -8.83 5.90 23.02
N PRO A 127 -9.34 7.15 22.99
CA PRO A 127 -8.75 8.24 23.76
C PRO A 127 -8.80 7.94 25.27
N GLY A 128 -7.70 8.24 25.98
CA GLY A 128 -7.59 8.00 27.43
C GLY A 128 -7.45 6.53 27.85
N SER A 129 -7.31 5.59 26.90
CA SER A 129 -7.04 4.18 27.20
C SER A 129 -5.55 3.87 27.34
N SER A 130 -5.20 2.72 27.91
CA SER A 130 -3.81 2.27 27.99
C SER A 130 -3.25 1.91 26.61
N GLU A 131 -1.93 2.02 26.45
CA GLU A 131 -1.22 1.71 25.20
C GLU A 131 -1.55 0.29 24.69
N ILE A 132 -1.71 -0.65 25.61
CA ILE A 132 -2.10 -2.04 25.35
C ILE A 132 -3.46 -2.13 24.66
N VAL A 133 -4.43 -1.26 24.97
CA VAL A 133 -5.77 -1.29 24.35
C VAL A 133 -5.69 -0.95 22.87
N ASN A 134 -4.98 0.12 22.52
CA ASN A 134 -4.80 0.51 21.12
C ASN A 134 -3.95 -0.52 20.34
N LEU A 135 -2.91 -1.07 20.98
CA LEU A 135 -2.12 -2.15 20.38
C LEU A 135 -2.97 -3.40 20.13
N ASN A 136 -3.79 -3.82 21.09
CA ASN A 136 -4.71 -4.95 20.92
C ASN A 136 -5.76 -4.72 19.83
N LYS A 137 -6.23 -3.48 19.65
CA LYS A 137 -7.09 -3.12 18.50
C LYS A 137 -6.36 -3.34 17.18
N PHE A 138 -5.10 -2.90 17.08
CA PHE A 138 -4.31 -3.08 15.87
C PHE A 138 -3.98 -4.56 15.60
N ILE A 139 -3.63 -5.33 16.64
CA ILE A 139 -3.43 -6.78 16.56
C ILE A 139 -4.69 -7.47 16.03
N HIS A 140 -5.86 -7.09 16.55
CA HIS A 140 -7.14 -7.63 16.10
C HIS A 140 -7.44 -7.25 14.64
N PHE A 141 -7.16 -6.00 14.24
CA PHE A 141 -7.28 -5.55 12.86
C PHE A 141 -6.45 -6.40 11.90
N CYS A 142 -5.23 -6.78 12.29
CA CYS A 142 -4.37 -7.67 11.51
C CYS A 142 -4.90 -9.11 11.43
N GLY A 143 -5.90 -9.49 12.23
CA GLY A 143 -6.50 -10.83 12.24
C GLY A 143 -5.83 -11.82 13.21
N VAL A 144 -4.87 -11.37 14.01
CA VAL A 144 -4.20 -12.21 15.01
C VAL A 144 -5.17 -12.49 16.17
N ARG A 145 -5.30 -13.77 16.56
CA ARG A 145 -6.37 -14.24 17.47
C ARG A 145 -6.11 -14.07 18.96
N TYR A 146 -4.89 -13.73 19.34
CA TYR A 146 -4.50 -13.58 20.74
C TYR A 146 -4.03 -12.16 21.01
N GLN A 147 -4.13 -11.74 22.27
CA GLN A 147 -3.95 -10.36 22.70
C GLN A 147 -2.94 -10.29 23.85
N LEU A 148 -2.37 -9.11 24.04
CA LEU A 148 -1.60 -8.81 25.23
C LEU A 148 -2.54 -8.63 26.41
N VAL A 149 -2.30 -9.41 27.47
CA VAL A 149 -2.94 -9.23 28.77
C VAL A 149 -2.00 -8.40 29.63
N GLY A 150 -2.41 -7.18 29.97
CA GLY A 150 -1.69 -6.38 30.97
C GLY A 150 -1.79 -7.06 32.33
N PHE A 151 -0.65 -7.29 32.99
CA PHE A 151 -0.67 -7.67 34.40
C PHE A 151 -1.13 -6.45 35.20
N ALA A 152 -2.39 -6.48 35.65
CA ALA A 152 -2.80 -5.62 36.75
C ALA A 152 -2.02 -6.09 37.99
N ALA A 153 -1.05 -5.29 38.43
CA ALA A 153 -0.43 -5.46 39.73
C ALA A 153 -1.55 -5.49 40.78
N ARG A 154 -1.69 -6.61 41.48
CA ARG A 154 -2.58 -6.74 42.64
C ARG A 154 -1.95 -6.08 43.87
#